data_AF-A0A525JI71-F1
#
_entry.id   AF-A0A525JI71-F1
#
_cell.length_a   1.000
_cell.length_b   1.000
_cell.length_c   1.000
_cell.angle_alpha   90.00
_cell.angle_beta   90.00
_cell.angle_gamma   90.00
#
_symmetry.space_group_name_H-M   'P 1'
#
loop_
_entity.id
_entity.type
_entity.pdbx_description
1 polymer ?
#
loop_
_entity_poly.entity_id
_entity_poly.type
_entity_poly.pdbx_seq_one_letter_code
_entity_poly.pdbx_strand_id
1 'polypeptide(L)'
;MTVKLKKSETLEIRLPYPTKLAFMARCRGEGRSASEAVRRFIDGEIDGEKASRAHRGDRLILGVLAAAAMGAVALPSLAHPSLRAEFDRLTQGGDALTAADFQRLDTNHDGKISYAEFRAAQER
;
A
#
# COMPACT_ATOMS: atom_id res chain seq x y z
N MET A 1 12.36 -28.52 16.38
CA MET A 1 12.07 -28.92 14.98
C MET A 1 10.72 -28.32 14.60
N THR A 2 10.68 -27.27 13.77
CA THR A 2 9.43 -26.68 13.29
C THR A 2 8.85 -27.57 12.19
N VAL A 3 7.73 -28.24 12.46
CA VAL A 3 7.08 -29.12 11.48
C VAL A 3 6.40 -28.24 10.44
N LYS A 4 6.90 -28.28 9.20
CA LYS A 4 6.20 -27.67 8.07
C LYS A 4 4.92 -28.48 7.81
N LEU A 5 3.76 -27.86 8.00
CA LEU A 5 2.47 -28.49 7.73
C LEU A 5 2.37 -28.87 6.24
N LYS A 6 1.87 -30.08 5.97
CA LYS A 6 1.61 -30.56 4.61
C LYS A 6 0.33 -29.91 4.06
N LYS A 7 0.27 -29.71 2.75
CA LYS A 7 -0.92 -29.21 2.04
C LYS A 7 -1.89 -30.40 1.80
N SER A 8 -2.71 -30.75 2.80
CA SER A 8 -3.58 -31.94 2.76
C SER A 8 -4.99 -31.68 2.22
N GLU A 9 -5.54 -30.48 2.43
CA GLU A 9 -6.92 -30.16 2.08
C GLU A 9 -7.07 -29.65 0.64
N THR A 10 -8.24 -29.92 0.05
CA THR A 10 -8.61 -29.47 -1.31
C THR A 10 -9.70 -28.40 -1.26
N LEU A 11 -9.55 -27.36 -2.08
CA LEU A 11 -10.51 -26.28 -2.24
C LEU A 11 -11.11 -26.31 -3.66
N GLU A 12 -12.42 -26.50 -3.77
CA GLU A 12 -13.15 -26.48 -5.04
C GLU A 12 -13.96 -25.19 -5.18
N ILE A 13 -13.89 -24.55 -6.35
CA ILE A 13 -14.53 -23.24 -6.61
C ILE A 13 -15.31 -23.29 -7.92
N ARG A 14 -16.58 -22.86 -7.89
CA ARG A 14 -17.42 -22.71 -9.08
C ARG A 14 -17.32 -21.28 -9.60
N LEU A 15 -17.00 -21.13 -10.89
CA LEU A 15 -16.83 -19.84 -11.55
C LEU A 15 -17.47 -19.88 -12.94
N PRO A 16 -17.92 -18.74 -13.49
CA PRO A 16 -18.31 -18.64 -14.88
C PRO A 16 -17.17 -19.09 -15.80
N TYR A 17 -17.53 -19.75 -16.91
CA TYR A 17 -16.57 -20.23 -17.90
C TYR A 17 -15.58 -19.16 -18.40
N PRO A 18 -16.02 -17.94 -18.79
CA PRO A 18 -15.07 -16.92 -19.26
C PRO A 18 -14.08 -16.48 -18.17
N THR A 19 -14.52 -16.43 -16.91
CA THR A 19 -13.65 -16.09 -15.77
C THR A 19 -12.56 -17.13 -15.55
N LYS A 20 -12.91 -18.42 -15.64
CA LYS A 20 -11.93 -19.51 -15.55
C LYS A 20 -10.88 -19.37 -16.66
N LEU A 21 -11.32 -19.12 -17.90
CA LEU A 21 -10.39 -19.00 -19.04
C LEU A 21 -9.43 -17.81 -18.87
N ALA A 22 -9.96 -16.64 -18.50
CA ALA A 22 -9.16 -15.45 -18.27
C ALA A 22 -8.11 -15.67 -17.16
N PHE A 23 -8.54 -16.27 -16.05
CA PHE A 23 -7.63 -16.61 -14.95
C PHE A 23 -6.53 -17.60 -15.36
N MET A 24 -6.88 -18.65 -16.10
CA MET A 24 -5.92 -19.65 -16.57
C MET A 24 -4.94 -19.07 -17.61
N ALA A 25 -5.40 -18.17 -18.47
CA ALA A 25 -4.55 -17.46 -19.42
C ALA A 25 -3.51 -16.58 -18.70
N ARG A 26 -3.96 -15.82 -17.69
CA ARG A 26 -3.07 -15.02 -16.84
C ARG A 26 -2.02 -15.88 -16.12
N CYS A 27 -2.43 -16.99 -15.50
CA CYS A 27 -1.50 -17.89 -14.81
C CYS A 27 -0.41 -18.42 -15.76
N ARG A 28 -0.78 -18.76 -16.99
CA ARG A 28 0.18 -19.18 -18.03
C ARG A 28 1.14 -18.06 -18.42
N GLY A 29 0.64 -16.84 -18.62
CA GLY A 29 1.47 -15.68 -18.93
C GLY A 29 2.49 -15.37 -17.83
N GLU A 30 2.14 -15.63 -16.57
CA GLU A 30 3.02 -15.46 -15.41
C GLU A 30 3.91 -16.69 -15.12
N GLY A 31 3.78 -17.79 -15.87
CA GLY A 31 4.52 -19.04 -15.64
C GLY A 31 4.19 -19.73 -14.31
N ARG A 32 2.97 -19.54 -13.78
CA ARG A 32 2.54 -20.07 -12.47
C ARG A 32 1.36 -21.01 -12.59
N SER A 33 1.21 -21.91 -11.61
CA SER A 33 0.01 -22.73 -11.52
C SER A 33 -1.16 -21.95 -10.90
N ALA A 34 -2.39 -22.28 -11.32
CA ALA A 34 -3.60 -21.73 -10.72
C ALA A 34 -3.63 -21.92 -9.19
N SER A 35 -3.20 -23.10 -8.73
CA SER A 35 -3.17 -23.42 -7.29
C SER A 35 -2.16 -22.57 -6.51
N GLU A 36 -1.09 -22.11 -7.16
CA GLU A 36 -0.12 -21.20 -6.55
C GLU A 36 -0.69 -19.79 -6.45
N ALA A 37 -1.31 -19.30 -7.53
CA ALA A 37 -1.93 -17.99 -7.58
C ALA A 37 -3.04 -17.83 -6.52
N VAL A 38 -3.91 -18.83 -6.38
CA VAL A 38 -4.98 -18.82 -5.36
C VAL A 38 -4.41 -18.83 -3.94
N ARG A 39 -3.40 -19.66 -3.66
CA ARG A 39 -2.79 -19.69 -2.31
C ARG A 39 -2.13 -18.36 -1.96
N ARG A 40 -1.40 -17.77 -2.90
CA ARG A 40 -0.76 -16.46 -2.71
C ARG A 40 -1.78 -15.35 -2.45
N PHE A 41 -2.91 -15.38 -3.16
CA PHE A 41 -4.01 -14.46 -2.91
C PHE A 41 -4.56 -14.62 -1.48
N ILE A 42 -4.84 -15.86 -1.06
CA ILE A 42 -5.31 -16.17 0.30
C ILE A 42 -4.32 -15.71 1.37
N ASP A 43 -3.03 -16.02 1.20
CA ASP A 43 -1.98 -15.59 2.14
C ASP A 43 -1.95 -14.06 2.25
N GLY A 44 -2.08 -13.35 1.12
CA GLY A 44 -2.15 -11.89 1.07
C GLY A 44 -3.37 -11.31 1.79
N GLU A 45 -4.56 -11.90 1.64
CA GLU A 45 -5.77 -11.46 2.35
C GLU A 45 -5.64 -11.71 3.87
N ILE A 46 -5.15 -12.89 4.27
CA ILE A 46 -4.94 -13.24 5.69
C ILE A 46 -3.90 -12.32 6.33
N ASP A 47 -2.80 -12.03 5.64
CA ASP A 47 -1.73 -11.20 6.17
C ASP A 47 -2.06 -9.70 6.08
N GLY A 48 -2.86 -9.27 5.11
CA GLY A 48 -3.43 -7.92 5.04
C GLY A 48 -4.38 -7.61 6.21
N GLU A 49 -5.17 -8.60 6.66
CA GLU A 49 -5.94 -8.49 7.91
C GLU A 49 -5.05 -8.39 9.15
N LYS A 50 -3.90 -9.08 9.17
CA LYS A 50 -2.94 -8.99 10.29
C LYS A 50 -2.19 -7.67 10.29
N ALA A 51 -1.77 -7.16 9.13
CA ALA A 51 -1.08 -5.88 8.99
C ALA A 51 -1.99 -4.71 9.38
N SER A 52 -3.28 -4.77 9.04
CA SER A 52 -4.27 -3.76 9.47
C SER A 52 -4.60 -3.82 10.96
N ARG A 53 -4.49 -5.00 11.61
CA ARG A 53 -4.57 -5.15 13.08
C ARG A 53 -3.29 -4.71 13.79
N ALA A 54 -2.11 -5.00 13.24
CA ALA A 54 -0.81 -4.58 13.78
C ALA A 54 -0.60 -3.06 13.65
N HIS A 55 -1.10 -2.45 12.57
CA HIS A 55 -1.12 -0.99 12.42
C HIS A 55 -2.18 -0.29 13.31
N ARG A 56 -2.97 -0.99 14.11
CA ARG A 56 -3.79 -0.32 15.14
C ARG A 56 -2.95 0.11 16.36
N GLY A 57 -1.73 -0.43 16.51
CA GLY A 57 -0.74 -0.03 17.53
C GLY A 57 0.39 0.87 17.00
N ASP A 58 0.81 0.69 15.74
CA ASP A 58 1.91 1.46 15.13
C ASP A 58 1.46 2.60 14.20
N ARG A 59 0.18 3.00 14.27
CA ARG A 59 -0.33 4.21 13.60
C ARG A 59 -0.08 5.47 14.41
N LEU A 60 1.17 5.70 14.77
CA LEU A 60 1.63 7.05 15.09
C LEU A 60 2.61 7.65 14.09
N ILE A 61 3.12 6.90 13.10
CA ILE A 61 3.98 7.51 12.07
C ILE A 61 3.67 6.93 10.69
N LEU A 62 2.71 7.54 9.99
CA LEU A 62 2.89 8.11 8.64
C LEU A 62 1.53 8.64 8.14
N GLY A 63 0.93 9.50 8.96
CA GLY A 63 -0.05 10.48 8.53
C GLY A 63 0.60 11.84 8.65
N VAL A 64 1.50 12.20 7.73
CA VAL A 64 1.70 13.63 7.45
C VAL A 64 0.56 14.00 6.52
N LEU A 65 -0.57 14.34 7.15
CA LEU A 65 -1.62 15.10 6.51
C LEU A 65 -1.00 16.39 5.97
N ALA A 66 -1.30 16.70 4.72
CA ALA A 66 -1.14 18.02 4.17
C ALA A 66 -1.86 19.04 5.07
N ALA A 67 -1.13 19.98 5.65
CA ALA A 67 -1.67 21.26 6.12
C ALA A 67 -0.53 22.24 6.45
N ALA A 68 0.09 22.82 5.42
CA ALA A 68 0.85 24.05 5.58
C ALA A 68 0.43 25.07 4.50
N ALA A 69 -0.89 25.28 4.37
CA ALA A 69 -1.43 26.44 3.67
C ALA A 69 -2.20 27.40 4.59
N MET A 70 -2.52 27.03 5.83
CA MET A 70 -3.00 27.98 6.84
C MET A 70 -2.42 27.61 8.21
N GLY A 71 -1.85 28.61 8.87
CA GLY A 71 -1.08 28.45 10.09
C GLY A 71 -1.82 27.74 11.22
N ALA A 72 -1.02 27.00 11.98
CA ALA A 72 -1.23 26.58 13.37
C ALA A 72 -2.49 25.74 13.68
N VAL A 73 -2.32 24.42 13.79
CA VAL A 73 -2.83 23.67 14.95
C VAL A 73 -1.83 22.59 15.36
N ALA A 74 -1.60 22.54 16.68
CA ALA A 74 -0.58 21.82 17.41
C ALA A 74 -0.65 20.29 17.32
N LEU A 75 0.50 19.67 17.00
CA LEU A 75 0.84 18.34 17.52
C LEU A 75 1.83 18.57 18.67
N PRO A 76 1.51 18.19 19.93
CA PRO A 76 2.44 18.33 21.06
C PRO A 76 3.73 17.52 20.86
N SER A 77 3.73 16.56 19.93
CA SER A 77 4.91 15.79 19.51
C SER A 77 5.96 16.61 18.72
N LEU A 78 5.64 17.85 18.30
CA LEU A 78 6.60 18.79 17.69
C LEU A 78 7.27 19.71 18.73
N ALA A 79 7.03 19.52 20.03
CA ALA A 79 7.70 20.25 21.10
C ALA A 79 9.19 19.89 21.25
N HIS A 80 9.71 18.94 20.45
CA HIS A 80 11.14 18.76 20.28
C HIS A 80 11.71 19.87 19.38
N PRO A 81 12.49 20.81 19.92
CA PRO A 81 13.03 21.94 19.15
C PRO A 81 13.91 21.49 17.98
N SER A 82 14.52 20.30 18.07
CA SER A 82 15.29 19.68 17.00
C SER A 82 14.42 19.30 15.81
N LEU A 83 13.30 18.61 16.03
CA LEU A 83 12.41 18.15 14.95
C LEU A 83 11.75 19.31 14.20
N ARG A 84 11.45 20.41 14.90
CA ARG A 84 10.84 21.59 14.29
C ARG A 84 11.84 22.36 13.41
N ALA A 85 13.08 22.53 13.88
CA ALA A 85 14.15 23.13 13.09
C ALA A 85 14.55 22.26 11.88
N GLU A 86 14.48 20.93 12.01
CA GLU A 86 14.70 20.00 10.90
C GLU A 86 13.57 20.05 9.87
N PHE A 87 12.31 20.11 10.32
CA PHE A 87 11.15 20.26 9.45
C PHE A 87 11.14 21.60 8.70
N ASP A 88 11.46 22.70 9.37
CA ASP A 88 11.55 24.02 8.73
C ASP A 88 12.67 24.08 7.67
N ARG A 89 13.80 23.39 7.90
CA ARG A 89 14.85 23.24 6.88
C ARG A 89 14.41 22.35 5.70
N LEU A 90 13.73 21.24 5.98
CA LEU A 90 13.22 20.33 4.95
C LEU A 90 12.16 21.01 4.07
N THR A 91 11.38 21.93 4.61
CA THR A 91 10.30 22.62 3.89
C THR A 91 10.74 23.92 3.22
N GLN A 92 11.84 24.54 3.64
CA GLN A 92 12.47 25.67 2.95
C GLN A 92 13.08 25.30 1.59
N GLY A 93 13.37 24.01 1.36
CA GLY A 93 13.92 23.50 0.11
C GLY A 93 12.86 22.95 -0.85
N GLY A 94 11.95 23.81 -1.33
CA GLY A 94 11.31 23.73 -2.67
C GLY A 94 10.53 22.48 -3.16
N ASP A 95 10.64 21.30 -2.55
CA ASP A 95 10.09 20.04 -3.08
C ASP A 95 8.79 19.62 -2.38
N ALA A 96 7.94 20.60 -2.09
CA ALA A 96 6.59 20.33 -1.62
C ALA A 96 5.73 19.89 -2.81
N LEU A 97 5.41 18.59 -2.88
CA LEU A 97 4.45 18.04 -3.85
C LEU A 97 3.16 18.86 -3.80
N THR A 98 2.85 19.56 -4.90
CA THR A 98 1.64 20.39 -4.95
C THR A 98 0.40 19.52 -5.05
N ALA A 99 -0.77 20.07 -4.70
CA ALA A 99 -2.03 19.35 -4.87
C ALA A 99 -2.29 18.93 -6.33
N ALA A 100 -1.79 19.70 -7.30
CA ALA A 100 -1.88 19.36 -8.72
C ALA A 100 -0.97 18.17 -9.07
N ASP A 101 0.21 18.08 -8.46
CA ASP A 101 1.10 16.93 -8.65
C ASP A 101 0.52 15.68 -7.99
N PHE A 102 -0.11 15.83 -6.83
CA PHE A 102 -0.82 14.73 -6.18
C PHE A 102 -1.95 14.17 -7.05
N GLN A 103 -2.78 15.03 -7.64
CA GLN A 103 -3.86 14.62 -8.55
C GLN A 103 -3.35 13.95 -9.84
N ARG A 104 -2.12 14.25 -10.26
CA ARG A 104 -1.47 13.57 -11.39
C ARG A 104 -0.96 12.18 -11.03
N LEU A 105 -0.57 11.98 -9.78
CA LEU A 105 -0.04 10.71 -9.28
C LEU A 105 -1.16 9.75 -8.87
N ASP A 106 -2.19 10.25 -8.21
CA ASP A 106 -3.38 9.52 -7.78
C ASP A 106 -4.30 9.26 -8.99
N THR A 107 -3.98 8.21 -9.75
CA THR A 107 -4.64 7.87 -11.02
C THR A 107 -6.00 7.25 -10.78
N ASN A 108 -6.19 6.59 -9.64
CA ASN A 108 -7.47 5.99 -9.26
C ASN A 108 -8.37 6.96 -8.46
N HIS A 109 -7.87 8.15 -8.12
CA HIS A 109 -8.56 9.22 -7.38
C HIS A 109 -9.09 8.76 -6.01
N ASP A 110 -8.34 7.89 -5.32
CA ASP A 110 -8.70 7.39 -4.00
C ASP A 110 -8.21 8.28 -2.83
N GLY A 111 -7.53 9.39 -3.16
CA GLY A 111 -6.99 10.35 -2.21
C GLY A 111 -5.68 9.90 -1.57
N LYS A 112 -5.03 8.86 -2.11
CA LYS A 112 -3.72 8.35 -1.70
C LYS A 112 -2.90 8.03 -2.94
N ILE A 113 -1.58 8.02 -2.79
CA ILE A 113 -0.68 7.53 -3.84
C ILE A 113 -0.18 6.17 -3.39
N SER A 114 -0.62 5.12 -4.08
CA SER A 114 -0.09 3.78 -3.87
C SER A 114 1.32 3.65 -4.47
N TYR A 115 2.09 2.66 -4.00
CA TYR A 115 3.43 2.41 -4.54
C TYR A 115 3.42 2.12 -6.05
N ALA A 116 2.36 1.48 -6.54
CA ALA A 116 2.18 1.19 -7.96
C ALA A 116 2.03 2.47 -8.78
N GLU A 117 1.26 3.43 -8.28
CA GLU A 117 1.06 4.75 -8.91
C GLU A 117 2.32 5.61 -8.86
N PHE A 118 3.03 5.61 -7.73
CA PHE A 118 4.31 6.30 -7.61
C PHE A 118 5.35 5.81 -8.61
N ARG A 119 5.46 4.47 -8.79
CA ARG A 119 6.37 3.90 -9.79
C ARG A 119 5.93 4.22 -11.21
N ALA A 120 4.63 4.12 -11.51
CA ALA A 120 4.10 4.45 -12.83
C ALA A 120 4.40 5.90 -13.23
N ALA A 121 4.47 6.81 -12.26
CA ALA A 121 4.85 8.19 -12.49
C ALA A 121 6.35 8.42 -12.72
N GLN A 122 7.22 7.57 -12.15
CA GLN A 122 8.67 7.64 -12.38
C GLN A 122 9.13 6.98 -13.69
N GLU A 123 8.31 6.10 -14.28
CA GLU A 123 8.61 5.43 -15.55
C GLU A 123 8.20 6.26 -16.79
N ARG A 124 7.88 7.55 -16.61
CA ARG A 124 7.63 8.54 -17.68
C ARG A 124 8.83 9.47 -17.86
#